data_AF-A0A388Q3F4-F1
#
_entry.id   AF-A0A388Q3F4-F1
#
_cell.length_a   1.000
_cell.length_b   1.000
_cell.length_c   1.000
_cell.angle_alpha   90.00
_cell.angle_beta   90.00
_cell.angle_gamma   90.00
#
_symmetry.space_group_name_H-M   'P 1'
#
loop_
_entity.id
_entity.type
_entity.pdbx_description
1 polymer ?
#
loop_
_entity_poly.entity_id
_entity_poly.type
_entity_poly.pdbx_seq_one_letter_code
_entity_poly.pdbx_strand_id
1 'polypeptide(L)'
;MGGTGKSPHIEYLIEHLKSTYRLATLSRGYRRYTRGFKIADDKSNARDIGDEPFQFKAKYPQVEVCVAEERMTAIPQLLQQRPHIDVILLDDAFQHRTVRAGLNILLTDYHRLYTRDHIMPFGLLRESRKAAKRAQMIVVSKCPPDLSIQQKQTLIDEIKPEPYQSVYFSCIEYKHLYPLSQTMVTFNQDTE
;
A
#
# COMPACT_ATOMS: atom_id res chain seq x y z
N MET A 1 3.50 -2.48 13.50
CA MET A 1 3.90 -3.02 12.17
C MET A 1 3.37 -2.10 11.10
N GLY A 2 4.17 -1.14 10.63
CA GLY A 2 3.67 -0.12 9.73
C GLY A 2 4.78 0.55 8.97
N GLY A 3 4.42 1.07 7.79
CA GLY A 3 5.21 2.07 7.11
C GLY A 3 6.10 1.60 5.96
N THR A 4 5.89 0.45 5.31
CA THR A 4 6.64 0.11 4.07
C THR A 4 6.17 0.88 2.83
N GLY A 5 5.42 1.97 3.00
CA GLY A 5 4.94 2.81 1.90
C GLY A 5 3.78 2.22 1.08
N LYS A 6 3.00 1.27 1.61
CA LYS A 6 1.88 0.63 0.87
C LYS A 6 0.87 1.64 0.31
N SER A 7 0.33 2.51 1.16
CA SER A 7 -0.70 3.48 0.77
C SER A 7 -0.22 4.40 -0.36
N PRO A 8 1.00 4.98 -0.31
CA PRO A 8 1.60 5.68 -1.45
C PRO A 8 1.75 4.83 -2.73
N HIS A 9 2.07 3.54 -2.63
CA HIS A 9 2.20 2.68 -3.81
C HIS A 9 0.83 2.28 -4.39
N ILE A 10 -0.19 2.05 -3.56
CA ILE A 10 -1.57 1.86 -4.02
C ILE A 10 -2.04 3.11 -4.77
N GLU A 11 -1.77 4.29 -4.20
CA GLU A 11 -2.06 5.57 -4.82
C GLU A 11 -1.35 5.74 -6.16
N TYR A 12 -0.05 5.43 -6.22
CA TYR A 12 0.72 5.42 -7.46
C TYR A 12 0.07 4.53 -8.53
N LEU A 13 -0.34 3.31 -8.16
CA LEU A 13 -1.02 2.39 -9.09
C LEU A 13 -2.38 2.92 -9.55
N ILE A 14 -3.16 3.54 -8.65
CA ILE A 14 -4.43 4.18 -9.01
C ILE A 14 -4.19 5.26 -10.06
N GLU A 15 -3.24 6.18 -9.82
CA GLU A 15 -2.97 7.29 -10.75
C GLU A 15 -2.59 6.80 -12.15
N HIS A 16 -1.79 5.73 -12.25
CA HIS A 16 -1.29 5.23 -13.52
C HIS A 16 -2.29 4.33 -14.26
N LEU A 17 -3.24 3.69 -13.55
CA LEU A 17 -4.16 2.74 -14.15
C LEU A 17 -5.59 3.28 -14.35
N LYS A 18 -6.01 4.31 -13.60
CA LYS A 18 -7.40 4.80 -13.58
C LYS A 18 -7.90 5.36 -14.92
N SER A 19 -6.99 5.78 -15.80
CA SER A 19 -7.33 6.30 -17.13
C SER A 19 -7.62 5.20 -18.16
N THR A 20 -7.13 3.99 -17.89
CA THR A 20 -7.17 2.85 -18.84
C THR A 20 -8.09 1.74 -18.35
N TYR A 21 -8.20 1.56 -17.03
CA TYR A 21 -8.93 0.47 -16.41
C TYR A 21 -9.94 0.99 -15.39
N ARG A 22 -11.06 0.28 -15.26
CA ARG A 22 -12.04 0.49 -14.18
C ARG A 22 -11.52 -0.20 -12.92
N LEU A 23 -11.09 0.61 -11.97
CA LEU A 23 -10.39 0.14 -10.78
C LEU A 23 -11.31 -0.03 -9.58
N ALA A 24 -11.01 -1.04 -8.77
CA ALA A 24 -11.46 -1.10 -7.40
C ALA A 24 -10.28 -1.28 -6.44
N THR A 25 -10.37 -0.72 -5.23
CA THR A 25 -9.48 -1.06 -4.12
C THR A 25 -10.21 -1.95 -3.14
N LEU A 26 -9.52 -2.94 -2.57
CA LEU A 26 -10.07 -3.77 -1.51
C LEU A 26 -9.05 -3.86 -0.37
N SER A 27 -9.42 -3.29 0.78
CA SER A 27 -8.61 -3.32 1.99
C SER A 27 -9.38 -3.94 3.15
N ARG A 28 -8.71 -4.14 4.29
CA ARG A 28 -9.36 -4.64 5.51
C ARG A 28 -10.18 -3.58 6.23
N GLY A 29 -9.94 -2.29 5.97
CA GLY A 29 -10.54 -1.18 6.72
C GLY A 29 -10.14 -1.20 8.20
N TYR A 30 -8.85 -1.04 8.50
CA TYR A 30 -8.32 -1.15 9.87
C TYR A 30 -9.04 -0.19 10.84
N ARG A 31 -9.45 -0.71 12.00
CA ARG A 31 -10.17 0.02 13.08
C ARG A 31 -11.51 0.66 12.68
N ARG A 32 -12.10 0.29 11.53
CA ARG A 32 -13.45 0.72 11.20
C ARG A 32 -14.48 0.11 12.15
N TYR A 33 -15.62 0.77 12.29
CA TYR A 33 -16.74 0.32 13.11
C TYR A 33 -17.62 -0.73 12.40
N THR A 34 -17.81 -0.57 11.09
CA THR A 34 -18.63 -1.51 10.31
C THR A 34 -17.93 -2.86 10.15
N ARG A 35 -18.71 -3.91 9.88
CA ARG A 35 -18.20 -5.26 9.65
C ARG A 35 -18.69 -5.79 8.32
N GLY A 36 -17.97 -6.76 7.78
CA GLY A 36 -18.32 -7.42 6.53
C GLY A 36 -17.98 -6.58 5.30
N PHE A 37 -18.44 -7.03 4.15
CA PHE A 37 -18.20 -6.34 2.89
C PHE A 37 -19.00 -5.04 2.80
N LYS A 38 -18.31 -3.95 2.47
CA LYS A 38 -18.91 -2.66 2.19
C LYS A 38 -18.19 -1.96 1.04
N ILE A 39 -18.97 -1.39 0.12
CA ILE A 39 -18.51 -0.43 -0.90
C ILE A 39 -18.71 0.97 -0.33
N ALA A 40 -17.70 1.82 -0.43
CA ALA A 40 -17.74 3.20 0.02
C ALA A 40 -18.63 4.05 -0.91
N ASP A 41 -19.59 4.73 -0.32
CA ASP A 41 -20.46 5.72 -0.97
C ASP A 41 -20.10 7.14 -0.52
N ASP A 42 -20.83 8.14 -1.03
CA ASP A 42 -20.58 9.56 -0.71
C ASP A 42 -20.91 9.92 0.74
N LYS A 43 -21.60 9.03 1.47
CA LYS A 43 -21.93 9.19 2.89
C LYS A 43 -20.93 8.49 3.81
N SER A 44 -20.05 7.66 3.23
CA SER A 44 -19.07 6.88 3.98
C SER A 44 -18.01 7.80 4.56
N ASN A 45 -17.65 7.57 5.82
CA ASN A 45 -16.63 8.33 6.53
C ASN A 45 -15.53 7.41 7.05
N ALA A 46 -14.44 8.00 7.58
CA ALA A 46 -13.31 7.25 8.11
C ALA A 46 -13.68 6.26 9.23
N ARG A 47 -14.74 6.51 10.04
CA ARG A 47 -15.20 5.54 11.04
C ARG A 47 -15.85 4.32 10.39
N ASP A 48 -16.51 4.50 9.25
CA ASP A 48 -17.22 3.42 8.57
C ASP A 48 -16.28 2.51 7.80
N ILE A 49 -15.28 3.08 7.11
CA ILE A 49 -14.43 2.34 6.17
C ILE A 49 -12.94 2.35 6.55
N GLY A 50 -12.53 3.12 7.55
CA GLY A 50 -11.13 3.33 7.93
C GLY A 50 -10.49 4.53 7.23
N ASP A 51 -9.39 5.01 7.78
CA ASP A 51 -8.72 6.23 7.32
C ASP A 51 -8.17 6.12 5.89
N GLU A 52 -7.42 5.05 5.58
CA GLU A 52 -6.82 4.87 4.25
C GLU A 52 -7.87 4.68 3.13
N PRO A 53 -8.91 3.84 3.31
CA PRO A 53 -9.99 3.74 2.31
C PRO A 53 -10.74 5.06 2.14
N PHE A 54 -10.99 5.79 3.22
CA PHE A 54 -11.61 7.10 3.15
C PHE A 54 -10.76 8.11 2.37
N GLN A 55 -9.44 8.12 2.60
CA GLN A 55 -8.50 8.92 1.82
C GLN A 55 -8.56 8.58 0.33
N PHE A 56 -8.55 7.29 -0.04
CA PHE A 56 -8.67 6.88 -1.44
C PHE A 56 -9.99 7.30 -2.06
N LYS A 57 -11.11 7.15 -1.34
CA LYS A 57 -12.43 7.56 -1.85
C LYS A 57 -12.51 9.06 -2.07
N ALA A 58 -11.97 9.85 -1.15
CA ALA A 58 -11.97 11.31 -1.24
C ALA A 58 -11.10 11.81 -2.42
N LYS A 59 -9.93 11.19 -2.65
CA LYS A 59 -9.01 11.60 -3.71
C LYS A 59 -9.39 11.06 -5.09
N TYR A 60 -10.01 9.87 -5.13
CA TYR A 60 -10.35 9.15 -6.36
C TYR A 60 -11.83 8.76 -6.37
N PRO A 61 -12.76 9.72 -6.51
CA PRO A 61 -14.19 9.46 -6.42
C PRO A 61 -14.70 8.43 -7.46
N GLN A 62 -14.00 8.31 -8.59
CA GLN A 62 -14.29 7.37 -9.69
C GLN A 62 -13.81 5.94 -9.45
N VAL A 63 -12.98 5.70 -8.43
CA VAL A 63 -12.46 4.37 -8.08
C VAL A 63 -13.40 3.75 -7.06
N GLU A 64 -13.80 2.50 -7.29
CA GLU A 64 -14.62 1.77 -6.32
C GLU A 64 -13.76 1.40 -5.10
N VAL A 65 -14.09 1.94 -3.93
CA VAL A 65 -13.35 1.67 -2.70
C VAL A 65 -14.12 0.68 -1.85
N CYS A 66 -13.54 -0.48 -1.59
CA CYS A 66 -14.19 -1.58 -0.89
C CYS A 66 -13.40 -1.98 0.35
N VAL A 67 -14.13 -2.40 1.38
CA VAL A 67 -13.56 -2.82 2.65
C VAL A 67 -14.22 -4.10 3.15
N ALA A 68 -13.40 -5.09 3.50
CA ALA A 68 -13.85 -6.37 4.03
C ALA A 68 -12.73 -7.08 4.81
N GLU A 69 -13.10 -7.79 5.88
CA GLU A 69 -12.16 -8.63 6.63
C GLU A 69 -11.70 -9.82 5.79
N GLU A 70 -12.64 -10.47 5.11
CA GLU A 70 -12.43 -11.69 4.33
C GLU A 70 -12.45 -11.42 2.83
N ARG A 71 -11.28 -11.47 2.21
CA ARG A 71 -11.12 -11.16 0.77
C ARG A 71 -11.72 -12.25 -0.13
N MET A 72 -11.74 -13.50 0.35
CA MET A 72 -12.25 -14.64 -0.40
C MET A 72 -13.73 -14.49 -0.77
N THR A 73 -14.52 -13.93 0.13
CA THR A 73 -15.95 -13.67 -0.11
C THR A 73 -16.17 -12.29 -0.72
N ALA A 74 -15.34 -11.31 -0.36
CA ALA A 74 -15.47 -9.94 -0.84
C ALA A 74 -15.20 -9.77 -2.34
N ILE A 75 -14.20 -10.46 -2.91
CA ILE A 75 -13.88 -10.32 -4.35
C ILE A 75 -15.04 -10.79 -5.24
N PRO A 76 -15.61 -12.00 -5.06
CA PRO A 76 -16.81 -12.41 -5.80
C PRO A 76 -17.98 -11.46 -5.61
N GLN A 77 -18.22 -11.01 -4.38
CA GLN A 77 -19.32 -10.08 -4.08
C GLN A 77 -19.13 -8.72 -4.77
N LEU A 78 -17.91 -8.20 -4.80
CA LEU A 78 -17.56 -6.98 -5.54
C LEU A 78 -17.82 -7.16 -7.03
N LEU A 79 -17.32 -8.24 -7.64
CA LEU A 79 -17.51 -8.49 -9.07
C LEU A 79 -18.98 -8.74 -9.44
N GLN A 80 -19.78 -9.29 -8.52
CA GLN A 80 -21.23 -9.41 -8.72
C GLN A 80 -21.93 -8.04 -8.70
N GLN A 81 -21.56 -7.15 -7.78
CA GLN A 81 -22.18 -5.82 -7.66
C GLN A 81 -21.62 -4.79 -8.65
N ARG A 82 -20.39 -4.99 -9.13
CA ARG A 82 -19.65 -4.13 -10.05
C ARG A 82 -18.95 -5.00 -11.11
N PRO A 83 -19.71 -5.62 -12.02
CA PRO A 83 -19.16 -6.54 -13.04
C PRO A 83 -18.26 -5.84 -14.08
N HIS A 84 -18.23 -4.51 -14.05
CA HIS A 84 -17.40 -3.69 -14.91
C HIS A 84 -15.98 -3.46 -14.35
N ILE A 85 -15.62 -3.96 -13.17
CA ILE A 85 -14.26 -3.77 -12.66
C ILE A 85 -13.27 -4.61 -13.46
N ASP A 86 -12.21 -3.96 -13.95
CA ASP A 86 -11.15 -4.59 -14.73
C ASP A 86 -9.98 -5.02 -13.82
N VAL A 87 -9.65 -4.22 -12.80
CA VAL A 87 -8.52 -4.45 -11.89
C VAL A 87 -8.90 -4.18 -10.44
N ILE A 88 -8.58 -5.13 -9.56
CA ILE A 88 -8.73 -4.98 -8.11
C ILE A 88 -7.34 -4.82 -7.46
N LEU A 89 -7.12 -3.68 -6.82
CA LEU A 89 -5.92 -3.40 -6.05
C LEU A 89 -6.12 -3.86 -4.60
N LEU A 90 -5.34 -4.86 -4.19
CA LEU A 90 -5.44 -5.44 -2.86
C LEU A 90 -4.37 -4.86 -1.92
N ASP A 91 -4.79 -4.07 -0.94
CA ASP A 91 -3.87 -3.58 0.09
C ASP A 91 -3.67 -4.63 1.20
N ASP A 92 -2.43 -4.75 1.70
CA ASP A 92 -2.00 -5.70 2.74
C ASP A 92 -2.41 -7.16 2.49
N ALA A 93 -2.49 -7.57 1.22
CA ALA A 93 -2.96 -8.89 0.83
C ALA A 93 -1.84 -9.92 0.64
N PHE A 94 -0.57 -9.52 0.73
CA PHE A 94 0.55 -10.44 0.50
C PHE A 94 0.48 -11.67 1.42
N GLN A 95 -0.08 -11.56 2.62
CA GLN A 95 -0.21 -12.66 3.56
C GLN A 95 -1.43 -13.58 3.29
N HIS A 96 -2.39 -13.12 2.50
CA HIS A 96 -3.66 -13.81 2.28
C HIS A 96 -3.50 -14.82 1.14
N ARG A 97 -3.09 -16.05 1.48
CA ARG A 97 -2.78 -17.12 0.52
C ARG A 97 -3.99 -17.70 -0.20
N THR A 98 -5.19 -17.44 0.31
CA THR A 98 -6.44 -17.97 -0.25
C THR A 98 -6.83 -17.27 -1.55
N VAL A 99 -6.43 -16.01 -1.73
CA VAL A 99 -6.64 -15.26 -2.98
C VAL A 99 -5.39 -15.33 -3.84
N ARG A 100 -5.53 -15.85 -5.06
CA ARG A 100 -4.45 -15.83 -6.06
C ARG A 100 -4.53 -14.53 -6.87
N ALA A 101 -3.68 -13.57 -6.54
CA ALA A 101 -3.53 -12.37 -7.35
C ALA A 101 -2.84 -12.68 -8.69
N GLY A 102 -3.19 -11.93 -9.74
CA GLY A 102 -2.49 -12.01 -11.03
C GLY A 102 -1.06 -11.45 -10.97
N LEU A 103 -0.82 -10.48 -10.09
CA LEU A 103 0.48 -9.88 -9.83
C LEU A 103 0.63 -9.58 -8.34
N ASN A 104 1.70 -10.09 -7.73
CA ASN A 104 2.09 -9.82 -6.34
C ASN A 104 3.29 -8.89 -6.31
N ILE A 105 3.13 -7.76 -5.62
CA ILE A 105 4.20 -6.78 -5.38
C ILE A 105 4.55 -6.83 -3.90
N LEU A 106 5.81 -7.10 -3.59
CA LEU A 106 6.35 -7.05 -2.24
C LEU A 106 7.03 -5.71 -2.00
N LEU A 107 6.60 -4.97 -0.98
CA LEU A 107 7.30 -3.77 -0.53
C LEU A 107 8.23 -4.11 0.64
N THR A 108 9.47 -3.64 0.56
CA THR A 108 10.44 -3.71 1.65
C THR A 108 11.01 -2.31 1.91
N ASP A 109 11.26 -1.95 3.17
CA ASP A 109 11.83 -0.63 3.51
C ASP A 109 13.35 -0.66 3.31
N TYR A 110 13.92 0.38 2.69
CA TYR A 110 15.37 0.53 2.47
C TYR A 110 16.17 0.43 3.78
N HIS A 111 15.68 1.04 4.87
CA HIS A 111 16.34 1.01 6.18
C HIS A 111 16.08 -0.28 6.95
N ARG A 112 15.09 -1.08 6.52
CA ARG A 112 14.69 -2.32 7.18
C ARG A 112 14.30 -3.38 6.14
N LEU A 113 15.30 -3.86 5.42
CA LEU A 113 15.11 -4.91 4.43
C LEU A 113 14.58 -6.19 5.07
N TYR A 114 13.63 -6.85 4.40
CA TYR A 114 13.12 -8.14 4.88
C TYR A 114 14.21 -9.21 4.97
N THR A 115 15.29 -9.10 4.19
CA THR A 115 16.47 -9.97 4.22
C THR A 115 17.25 -9.89 5.53
N ARG A 116 17.13 -8.77 6.26
CA ARG A 116 17.85 -8.49 7.51
C ARG A 116 16.96 -8.62 8.75
N ASP A 117 15.65 -8.75 8.58
CA ASP A 117 14.68 -8.79 9.67
C ASP A 117 14.24 -10.23 10.00
N HIS A 118 13.64 -10.44 11.17
CA HIS A 118 13.22 -11.76 11.67
C HIS A 118 11.71 -11.84 11.88
N ILE A 119 11.19 -13.06 11.99
CA ILE A 119 9.78 -13.29 12.30
C ILE A 119 9.51 -12.84 13.74
N MET A 120 8.35 -12.23 13.98
CA MET A 120 7.88 -11.94 15.34
C MET A 120 7.98 -13.16 16.27
N PRO A 121 8.36 -12.98 17.55
CA PRO A 121 8.62 -11.71 18.23
C PRO A 121 10.04 -11.15 18.05
N PHE A 122 10.94 -11.85 17.36
CA PHE A 122 12.37 -11.49 17.26
C PHE A 122 12.67 -10.39 16.23
N GLY A 123 11.69 -10.07 15.38
CA GLY A 123 11.75 -8.99 14.40
C GLY A 123 10.34 -8.60 13.99
N LEU A 124 10.18 -7.84 12.91
CA LEU A 124 8.86 -7.31 12.51
C LEU A 124 8.25 -8.04 11.31
N LEU A 125 8.92 -9.09 10.81
CA LEU A 125 8.34 -9.90 9.75
C LEU A 125 7.14 -10.67 10.29
N ARG A 126 6.07 -10.62 9.51
CA ARG A 126 4.86 -11.40 9.80
C ARG A 126 4.92 -12.83 9.24
N GLU A 127 5.84 -13.08 8.30
CA GLU A 127 6.09 -14.39 7.70
C GLU A 127 7.59 -14.55 7.44
N SER A 128 8.02 -15.78 7.16
CA SER A 128 9.39 -16.09 6.75
C SER A 128 9.84 -15.28 5.53
N ARG A 129 11.14 -14.95 5.46
CA ARG A 129 11.79 -14.34 4.28
C ARG A 129 11.53 -15.10 2.99
N LYS A 130 11.33 -16.43 3.07
CA LYS A 130 10.98 -17.29 1.93
C LYS A 130 9.65 -16.91 1.28
N ALA A 131 8.76 -16.20 1.98
CA ALA A 131 7.50 -15.71 1.41
C ALA A 131 7.73 -14.72 0.25
N ALA A 132 8.90 -14.07 0.18
CA ALA A 132 9.25 -13.15 -0.90
C ALA A 132 9.21 -13.81 -2.28
N LYS A 133 9.46 -15.13 -2.38
CA LYS A 133 9.35 -15.89 -3.64
C LYS A 133 7.96 -15.81 -4.29
N ARG A 134 6.91 -15.47 -3.56
CA ARG A 134 5.56 -15.33 -4.14
C ARG A 134 5.37 -14.04 -4.94
N ALA A 135 6.24 -13.05 -4.73
CA ALA A 135 6.19 -11.79 -5.43
C ALA A 135 6.71 -11.96 -6.87
N GLN A 136 6.14 -11.24 -7.81
CA GLN A 136 6.72 -11.04 -9.15
C GLN A 136 7.57 -9.77 -9.17
N MET A 137 7.25 -8.81 -8.30
CA MET A 137 8.00 -7.56 -8.16
C MET A 137 8.36 -7.33 -6.69
N ILE A 138 9.60 -6.93 -6.44
CA ILE A 138 10.08 -6.48 -5.14
C ILE A 138 10.42 -5.00 -5.27
N VAL A 139 9.81 -4.15 -4.44
CA VAL A 139 10.11 -2.72 -4.40
C VAL A 139 10.80 -2.40 -3.09
N VAL A 140 12.04 -1.93 -3.19
CA VAL A 140 12.75 -1.30 -2.07
C VAL A 140 12.25 0.13 -1.97
N SER A 141 11.42 0.38 -0.97
CA SER A 141 10.76 1.66 -0.71
C SER A 141 11.58 2.55 0.22
N LYS A 142 11.28 3.86 0.19
CA LYS A 142 11.96 4.89 0.98
C LYS A 142 13.47 4.94 0.75
N CYS A 143 13.89 4.68 -0.48
CA CYS A 143 15.27 4.91 -0.86
C CYS A 143 15.62 6.39 -0.75
N PRO A 144 16.89 6.71 -0.43
CA PRO A 144 17.45 8.02 -0.68
C PRO A 144 17.26 8.42 -2.15
N PRO A 145 16.97 9.71 -2.45
CA PRO A 145 16.78 10.17 -3.82
C PRO A 145 18.04 10.02 -4.68
N ASP A 146 19.21 10.04 -4.06
CA ASP A 146 20.55 9.97 -4.65
C ASP A 146 21.15 8.54 -4.61
N LEU A 147 20.32 7.51 -4.45
CA LEU A 147 20.79 6.12 -4.37
C LEU A 147 21.53 5.69 -5.66
N SER A 148 22.83 5.46 -5.52
CA SER A 148 23.73 5.14 -6.64
C SER A 148 23.46 3.75 -7.23
N ILE A 149 23.93 3.54 -8.47
CA ILE A 149 23.83 2.24 -9.16
C ILE A 149 24.53 1.14 -8.36
N GLN A 150 25.71 1.43 -7.78
CA GLN A 150 26.44 0.46 -6.98
C GLN A 150 25.66 0.06 -5.71
N GLN A 151 25.05 1.02 -5.02
CA GLN A 151 24.22 0.73 -3.85
C GLN A 151 22.98 -0.10 -4.22
N LYS A 152 22.33 0.21 -5.36
CA LYS A 152 21.22 -0.60 -5.88
C LYS A 152 21.66 -2.03 -6.18
N GLN A 153 22.83 -2.21 -6.80
CA GLN A 153 23.35 -3.54 -7.11
C GLN A 153 23.62 -4.34 -5.83
N THR A 154 24.27 -3.74 -4.83
CA THR A 154 24.48 -4.39 -3.52
C THR A 154 23.17 -4.86 -2.88
N LEU A 155 22.09 -4.07 -2.99
CA LEU A 155 20.77 -4.44 -2.47
C LEU A 155 20.15 -5.60 -3.27
N ILE A 156 20.29 -5.60 -4.60
CA ILE A 156 19.84 -6.71 -5.45
C ILE A 156 20.58 -8.01 -5.09
N ASP A 157 21.90 -7.92 -4.92
CA ASP A 157 22.76 -9.05 -4.57
C ASP A 157 22.44 -9.61 -3.17
N GLU A 158 21.98 -8.77 -2.24
CA GLU A 158 21.49 -9.19 -0.93
C GLU A 158 20.10 -9.84 -1.00
N ILE A 159 19.18 -9.22 -1.77
CA ILE A 159 17.81 -9.70 -1.98
C ILE A 159 17.80 -11.08 -2.64
N LYS A 160 18.73 -11.30 -3.59
CA LYS A 160 18.85 -12.52 -4.40
C LYS A 160 17.50 -12.90 -5.02
N PRO A 161 16.94 -12.03 -5.89
CA PRO A 161 15.65 -12.28 -6.51
C PRO A 161 15.68 -13.57 -7.32
N GLU A 162 14.55 -14.27 -7.37
CA GLU A 162 14.37 -15.40 -8.27
C GLU A 162 14.39 -14.90 -9.74
N PRO A 163 14.70 -15.75 -10.74
CA PRO A 163 14.86 -15.31 -12.13
C PRO A 163 13.62 -14.60 -12.75
N TYR A 164 12.42 -14.87 -12.23
CA TYR A 164 11.17 -14.24 -12.66
C TYR A 164 10.83 -12.94 -11.90
N GLN A 165 11.64 -12.56 -10.91
CA GLN A 165 11.37 -11.40 -10.06
C GLN A 165 12.10 -10.17 -10.58
N SER A 166 11.38 -9.06 -10.65
CA SER A 166 11.98 -7.74 -10.92
C SER A 166 12.14 -6.95 -9.63
N VAL A 167 13.27 -6.26 -9.47
CA VAL A 167 13.56 -5.40 -8.32
C VAL A 167 13.49 -3.94 -8.74
N TYR A 168 12.70 -3.14 -8.02
CA TYR A 168 12.55 -1.71 -8.21
C TYR A 168 12.90 -0.94 -6.94
N PHE A 169 13.17 0.34 -7.09
CA PHE A 169 13.52 1.26 -6.00
C PHE A 169 12.60 2.47 -6.06
N SER A 170 12.04 2.88 -4.93
CA SER A 170 11.19 4.06 -4.84
C SER A 170 11.64 4.98 -3.69
N CYS A 171 11.64 6.28 -3.95
CA CYS A 171 11.85 7.32 -2.96
C CYS A 171 10.54 8.07 -2.69
N ILE A 172 10.47 8.79 -1.58
CA ILE A 172 9.36 9.70 -1.27
C ILE A 172 9.90 11.11 -1.37
N GLU A 173 9.31 11.90 -2.26
CA GLU A 173 9.57 13.32 -2.39
C GLU A 173 8.44 14.10 -1.70
N TYR A 174 8.79 14.81 -0.64
CA TYR A 174 7.85 15.68 0.06
C TYR A 174 7.80 17.04 -0.64
N LYS A 175 6.58 17.53 -0.88
CA LYS A 175 6.37 18.90 -1.34
C LYS A 175 6.70 19.89 -0.23
N HIS A 176 6.87 21.16 -0.61
CA HIS A 176 7.02 22.25 0.35
C HIS A 176 5.87 22.23 1.37
N LEU A 177 6.23 22.44 2.65
CA LEU A 177 5.26 22.61 3.71
C LEU A 177 4.41 23.83 3.41
N TYR A 178 3.10 23.67 3.48
CA TYR A 178 2.14 24.75 3.39
C TYR A 178 1.24 24.72 4.63
N PRO A 179 0.81 25.89 5.12
CA PRO A 179 -0.05 25.95 6.29
C PRO A 179 -1.40 25.31 5.97
N LEU A 180 -1.84 24.39 6.84
CA LEU A 180 -3.13 23.69 6.70
C LEU A 180 -4.31 24.61 7.04
N SER A 181 -4.08 25.63 7.86
CA SER A 181 -5.03 26.71 8.16
C SER A 181 -4.46 28.05 7.70
N GLN A 182 -5.31 28.95 7.20
CA GLN A 182 -4.93 30.33 6.86
C GLN A 182 -4.74 31.22 8.10
N THR A 183 -4.77 30.65 9.31
CA THR A 183 -4.57 31.40 10.55
C THR A 183 -3.09 31.75 10.66
N MET A 184 -2.73 33.04 10.62
CA MET A 184 -1.37 33.49 10.94
C MET A 184 -1.03 33.02 12.36
N VAL A 185 -0.11 32.08 12.48
CA VAL A 185 0.46 31.69 13.78
C VAL A 185 1.67 32.60 14.01
N THR A 186 1.55 33.54 14.95
CA THR A 186 2.68 34.33 15.43
C THR A 186 3.55 33.41 16.29
N PHE A 187 4.75 33.08 15.82
CA PHE A 187 5.72 32.37 16.66
C PHE A 187 6.23 33.34 17.73
N ASN A 188 6.02 33.00 19.00
CA ASN A 188 6.58 33.77 20.12
C ASN A 188 8.07 33.45 20.21
N GLN A 189 8.93 34.46 20.11
CA GLN A 189 10.40 34.31 20.08
C GLN A 189 11.02 34.01 21.46
N ASP A 190 10.22 33.86 22.52
CA ASP A 190 10.70 33.79 23.91
C ASP A 190 11.00 32.36 24.41
N THR A 191 11.35 31.43 23.54
CA THR A 191 11.83 30.10 23.97
C THR A 191 13.08 29.70 23.18
N GLU A 192 14.18 30.35 23.53
CA GLU A 192 15.53 29.76 23.47
C GLU A 192 15.92 29.22 24.86
#